data_AF-A0A5C7EH92-F1
#
_entry.id   AF-A0A5C7EH92-F1
#
_cell.length_a   1.000
_cell.length_b   1.000
_cell.length_c   1.000
_cell.angle_alpha   90.00
_cell.angle_beta   90.00
_cell.angle_gamma   90.00
#
_symmetry.space_group_name_H-M   'P 1'
#
loop_
_entity.id
_entity.type
_entity.pdbx_description
1 polymer ?
#
loop_
_entity_poly.entity_id
_entity_poly.type
_entity_poly.pdbx_seq_one_letter_code
_entity_poly.pdbx_strand_id
1 'polypeptide(L)'
;MTADHPDNPTLPALMAATLYLMTKQAERGCPLQAELVIRHLQFIETHPDAHAAPMLRDVCRRLIARWYDLLYRMQKGESPREQKRSIH
;
A
#
# COMPACT_ATOMS: atom_id res chain seq x y z
N MET A 1 14.85 -22.33 10.52
CA MET A 1 15.17 -22.53 9.09
C MET A 1 13.85 -22.51 8.33
N THR A 2 13.34 -21.33 8.01
CA THR A 2 12.14 -21.20 7.17
C THR A 2 12.58 -21.40 5.74
N ALA A 3 11.98 -22.41 5.10
CA ALA A 3 12.28 -22.82 3.74
C ALA A 3 12.13 -21.64 2.78
N ASP A 4 13.23 -21.33 2.10
CA ASP A 4 13.29 -20.52 0.89
C ASP A 4 12.50 -21.27 -0.19
N HIS A 5 11.18 -21.10 -0.22
CA HIS A 5 10.37 -21.62 -1.31
C HIS A 5 10.67 -20.75 -2.53
N PRO A 6 11.15 -21.33 -3.65
CA PRO A 6 11.64 -20.57 -4.81
C PRO A 6 10.57 -19.67 -5.47
N ASP A 7 9.30 -19.83 -5.08
CA ASP A 7 8.16 -19.08 -5.62
C ASP A 7 7.71 -17.90 -4.74
N ASN A 8 8.31 -17.69 -3.56
CA ASN A 8 7.89 -16.59 -2.69
C ASN A 8 8.62 -15.30 -3.12
N PRO A 9 7.92 -14.22 -3.47
CA PRO A 9 8.55 -12.99 -3.94
C PRO A 9 9.42 -12.38 -2.85
N THR A 10 10.66 -12.01 -3.20
CA THR A 10 11.58 -11.39 -2.26
C THR A 10 11.03 -10.06 -1.74
N LEU A 11 11.42 -9.68 -0.52
CA LEU A 11 11.01 -8.41 0.08
C LEU A 11 11.30 -7.19 -0.82
N PRO A 12 12.48 -7.06 -1.48
CA PRO A 12 12.72 -5.99 -2.45
C PRO A 12 11.78 -6.01 -3.65
N ALA A 13 11.43 -7.19 -4.17
CA ALA A 13 10.49 -7.31 -5.29
C ALA A 13 9.08 -6.83 -4.89
N LEU A 14 8.62 -7.19 -3.69
CA LEU A 14 7.35 -6.70 -3.14
C LEU A 14 7.36 -5.18 -2.97
N MET A 15 8.45 -4.60 -2.45
CA MET A 15 8.60 -3.16 -2.30
C MET A 15 8.58 -2.43 -3.65
N ALA A 16 9.32 -2.92 -4.63
CA ALA A 16 9.35 -2.35 -5.99
C ALA A 16 7.97 -2.40 -6.65
N ALA A 17 7.27 -3.53 -6.56
CA ALA A 17 5.90 -3.68 -7.06
C ALA A 17 4.92 -2.72 -6.36
N THR A 18 5.07 -2.53 -5.05
CA THR A 18 4.25 -1.59 -4.27
C THR A 18 4.44 -0.15 -4.74
N LEU A 19 5.70 0.28 -4.95
CA LEU A 19 6.01 1.62 -5.47
C LEU A 19 5.42 1.85 -6.87
N TYR A 20 5.49 0.83 -7.73
CA TYR A 20 4.88 0.87 -9.06
C TYR A 20 3.35 1.05 -8.96
N LEU A 21 2.67 0.25 -8.12
CA LEU A 21 1.23 0.34 -7.93
C LEU A 21 0.80 1.70 -7.37
N MET A 22 1.54 2.24 -6.40
CA MET A 22 1.28 3.57 -5.85
C MET A 22 1.44 4.68 -6.91
N THR A 23 2.46 4.57 -7.76
CA THR A 23 2.67 5.52 -8.88
C THR A 23 1.50 5.48 -9.85
N LYS A 24 1.10 4.28 -10.28
CA LYS A 24 -0.04 4.11 -11.19
C LYS A 24 -1.37 4.53 -10.58
N GLN A 25 -1.51 4.37 -9.27
CA GLN A 25 -2.66 4.90 -8.57
C GLN A 25 -2.71 6.42 -8.55
N ALA A 26 -1.56 7.10 -8.40
CA ALA A 26 -1.49 8.55 -8.45
C ALA A 26 -1.87 9.09 -9.85
N GLU A 27 -1.57 8.35 -10.91
CA GLU A 27 -1.96 8.69 -12.28
C GLU A 27 -3.47 8.55 -12.53
N ARG A 28 -4.09 7.48 -12.02
CA ARG A 28 -5.45 7.06 -12.43
C ARG A 28 -6.53 7.27 -11.37
N GLY A 29 -6.18 7.26 -10.08
CA GLY A 29 -7.13 7.34 -8.97
C GLY A 29 -8.15 6.18 -8.92
N CYS A 30 -7.75 4.97 -9.32
CA CYS A 30 -8.66 3.83 -9.48
C CYS A 30 -8.85 3.05 -8.16
N PRO A 31 -10.08 2.80 -7.68
CA PRO A 31 -10.32 2.04 -6.45
C PRO A 31 -9.66 0.64 -6.45
N LEU A 32 -9.75 -0.08 -7.57
CA LEU A 32 -9.14 -1.41 -7.69
C LEU A 32 -7.63 -1.38 -7.45
N GLN A 33 -6.96 -0.32 -7.90
CA GLN A 33 -5.53 -0.21 -7.75
C GLN A 33 -5.13 0.23 -6.33
N ALA A 34 -5.97 0.98 -5.61
CA ALA A 34 -5.82 1.17 -4.18
C ALA A 34 -5.93 -0.15 -3.39
N GLU A 35 -6.87 -1.03 -3.76
CA GLU A 35 -6.98 -2.37 -3.15
C GLU A 35 -5.71 -3.21 -3.35
N LEU A 36 -5.11 -3.16 -4.55
CA LEU A 36 -3.85 -3.85 -4.82
C LEU A 36 -2.70 -3.31 -3.98
N VAL A 37 -2.60 -2.00 -3.80
CA VAL A 37 -1.60 -1.39 -2.91
C VAL A 37 -1.76 -1.92 -1.47
N ILE A 38 -2.99 -1.99 -0.96
CA ILE A 38 -3.27 -2.51 0.39
C ILE A 38 -2.78 -3.96 0.52
N ARG A 39 -3.13 -4.83 -0.42
CA ARG A 39 -2.71 -6.25 -0.40
C ARG A 39 -1.19 -6.40 -0.44
N HIS A 40 -0.52 -5.61 -1.27
CA HIS A 40 0.94 -5.62 -1.34
C HIS A 40 1.59 -5.15 -0.03
N LEU A 41 1.05 -4.12 0.61
CA LEU A 41 1.54 -3.68 1.92
C LEU A 41 1.32 -4.74 3.01
N GLN A 42 0.20 -5.47 2.96
CA GLN A 42 -0.07 -6.59 3.88
C GLN A 42 0.94 -7.74 3.67
N PHE A 43 1.27 -8.08 2.42
CA PHE A 43 2.30 -9.06 2.11
C PHE A 43 3.68 -8.63 2.63
N ILE A 44 4.03 -7.34 2.52
CA ILE A 44 5.27 -6.83 3.10
C ILE A 44 5.25 -6.92 4.63
N GLU A 45 4.14 -6.56 5.29
CA GLU A 45 4.03 -6.58 6.75
C GLU A 45 4.20 -7.98 7.36
N THR A 46 3.71 -9.01 6.66
CA THR A 46 3.74 -10.41 7.09
C THR A 46 4.91 -11.21 6.51
N HIS A 47 5.76 -10.59 5.67
CA HIS A 47 6.90 -11.26 5.07
C HIS A 47 7.92 -11.69 6.15
N PRO A 48 8.49 -12.91 6.09
CA PRO A 48 9.48 -13.38 7.06
C PRO A 48 10.65 -12.41 7.27
N ASP A 49 11.21 -11.88 6.18
CA ASP A 49 12.33 -10.93 6.24
C ASP A 49 11.94 -9.56 6.85
N ALA A 50 10.66 -9.20 6.86
CA ALA A 50 10.21 -7.97 7.48
C ALA A 50 10.26 -8.03 9.02
N HIS A 51 10.37 -9.23 9.61
CA HIS A 51 10.61 -9.36 11.05
C HIS A 51 11.94 -8.75 11.49
N ALA A 52 12.95 -8.75 10.60
CA ALA A 52 14.23 -8.10 10.83
C ALA A 52 14.17 -6.57 10.67
N ALA A 53 13.04 -6.01 10.21
CA ALA A 53 12.85 -4.59 9.98
C ALA A 53 11.56 -4.06 10.65
N PRO A 54 11.54 -3.87 11.98
CA PRO A 54 10.35 -3.43 12.72
C PRO A 54 9.75 -2.12 12.19
N MET A 55 10.61 -1.17 11.80
CA MET A 55 10.18 0.11 11.23
C MET A 55 9.39 -0.08 9.92
N LEU A 56 9.80 -1.04 9.08
CA LEU A 56 9.10 -1.34 7.84
C LEU A 56 7.68 -1.86 8.12
N ARG A 57 7.54 -2.78 9.08
CA ARG A 57 6.22 -3.31 9.47
C ARG A 57 5.30 -2.22 10.01
N ASP A 58 5.81 -1.33 10.84
CA ASP A 58 5.03 -0.22 11.38
C ASP A 58 4.59 0.78 10.30
N VAL A 59 5.48 1.07 9.35
CA VAL A 59 5.15 1.91 8.18
C VAL A 59 4.08 1.23 7.33
N CYS A 60 4.22 -0.07 7.03
CA CYS A 60 3.21 -0.82 6.28
C CYS A 60 1.86 -0.78 6.97
N ARG A 61 1.78 -1.03 8.29
CA ARG A 61 0.53 -0.96 9.05
C ARG A 61 -0.15 0.40 8.96
N ARG A 62 0.62 1.48 9.13
CA ARG A 62 0.10 2.86 9.02
C ARG A 62 -0.38 3.17 7.60
N LEU A 63 0.36 2.73 6.60
CA LEU A 63 -0.02 2.92 5.20
C LEU A 63 -1.28 2.12 4.86
N ILE A 64 -1.39 0.86 5.29
CA ILE A 64 -2.60 0.02 5.11
C ILE A 64 -3.84 0.75 5.62
N ALA A 65 -3.80 1.26 6.86
CA ALA A 65 -4.91 2.00 7.44
C ALA A 65 -5.26 3.26 6.61
N ARG A 66 -4.25 4.00 6.17
CA ARG A 66 -4.45 5.21 5.35
C ARG A 66 -5.01 4.89 3.96
N TRP A 67 -4.61 3.78 3.37
CA TRP A 67 -5.09 3.34 2.06
C TRP A 67 -6.55 2.84 2.12
N TYR A 68 -6.95 2.19 3.22
CA TYR A 68 -8.37 1.87 3.44
C TYR A 68 -9.23 3.12 3.54
N ASP A 69 -8.78 4.15 4.28
CA ASP A 69 -9.47 5.45 4.34
C ASP A 69 -9.57 6.11 2.95
N LEU A 70 -8.50 6.10 2.17
CA LEU A 70 -8.51 6.62 0.80
C LEU A 70 -9.48 5.85 -0.10
N LEU A 71 -9.45 4.52 -0.05
CA LEU A 71 -10.34 3.66 -0.83
C LEU A 71 -11.81 3.91 -0.49
N TYR A 72 -12.12 4.02 0.80
CA TYR A 72 -13.46 4.34 1.28
C TYR A 72 -13.97 5.68 0.70
N ARG A 73 -13.13 6.71 0.73
CA ARG A 73 -13.44 8.02 0.15
C ARG A 73 -13.65 7.97 -1.37
N MET A 74 -12.80 7.22 -2.08
CA MET A 74 -12.94 7.01 -3.52
C MET A 74 -14.26 6.31 -3.88
N GLN A 75 -14.66 5.30 -3.10
CA GLN A 75 -15.91 4.58 -3.29
C GLN A 75 -17.14 5.46 -3.03
N LYS A 76 -17.03 6.45 -2.12
CA LYS A 76 -18.05 7.46 -1.89
C LYS A 76 -18.09 8.58 -2.94
N GLY A 77 -17.17 8.58 -3.91
CA GLY A 77 -17.04 9.67 -4.89
C GLY A 77 -16.46 10.96 -4.29
N GLU A 78 -15.90 10.91 -3.07
CA GLU A 78 -15.24 12.05 -2.45
C GLU A 78 -13.86 12.21 -3.08
N SER A 79 -13.73 13.19 -3.98
CA SER A 79 -12.46 13.49 -4.62
C SER A 79 -11.42 13.88 -3.56
N PRO A 80 -10.21 13.28 -3.56
CA PRO A 80 -9.13 13.68 -2.67
C PRO A 80 -8.71 15.16 -2.82
N ARG A 81 -9.15 15.84 -3.88
CA ARG A 81 -8.72 17.19 -4.28
C ARG A 81 -9.54 18.34 -3.67
N GLU A 82 -10.66 18.09 -3.00
CA GLU A 82 -11.58 19.18 -2.57
C GLU A 82 -11.16 19.92 -1.29
N GLN A 83 -10.13 19.47 -0.56
CA GLN A 83 -9.69 20.11 0.69
C GLN A 83 -8.94 21.46 0.51
N LYS A 84 -8.79 22.00 -0.72
CA LYS A 84 -8.00 23.23 -0.98
C LYS A 84 -8.79 24.47 -1.46
N ARG A 85 -10.11 24.51 -1.36
CA ARG A 85 -10.92 25.70 -1.76
C ARG A 85 -11.82 26.28 -0.66
N SER A 86 -11.39 26.21 0.60
CA SER A 86 -12.04 26.99 1.66
C SER A 86 -10.99 27.65 2.55
N ILE A 87 -10.42 28.73 2.05
CA ILE A 87 -9.90 29.82 2.87
C ILE A 87 -10.50 31.06 2.25
N HIS A 88 -11.58 31.53 2.87
CA HIS A 88 -12.18 32.83 2.63
C HIS A 88 -11.30 33.92 3.24
#